data_AF-A0A238YBI1-F1
#
_entry.id   AF-A0A238YBI1-F1
#
_cell.length_a   1.000
_cell.length_b   1.000
_cell.length_c   1.000
_cell.angle_alpha   90.00
_cell.angle_beta   90.00
_cell.angle_gamma   90.00
#
_symmetry.space_group_name_H-M   'P 1'
#
loop_
_entity.id
_entity.type
_entity.pdbx_description
1 polymer ?
#
loop_
_entity_poly.entity_id
_entity_poly.type
_entity_poly.pdbx_seq_one_letter_code
_entity_poly.pdbx_strand_id
1 'polypeptide(L)'
;MSHTESPAAEDRLAALRAEFPGWTIEYGDLPSLPYRAVREGGGDKALVLGAGTCDGLRGLLAKQDEADCERALLALGKALEERGAKVVQHGGSLITRTRTGTARSVGADRGRFIWDSGNGLGSFSAVDEVALKITRLLGLELHPQLATLARRMGVRGYKVDIGAPEITVAADGGGTPRAVRVTCEARPTDNDRDWFWTHWGDPIAEATDITGAEVALAGLLARP
;
A
#
# COMPACT_ATOMS: atom_id res chain seq x y z
N MET A 1 -34.65 -35.26 -9.32
CA MET A 1 -33.97 -36.48 -8.83
C MET A 1 -32.62 -36.02 -8.34
N SER A 2 -32.41 -36.03 -7.02
CA SER A 2 -31.15 -35.58 -6.42
C SER A 2 -30.06 -36.57 -6.82
N HIS A 3 -29.16 -36.18 -7.73
CA HIS A 3 -27.95 -36.93 -8.01
C HIS A 3 -27.05 -36.83 -6.79
N THR A 4 -27.16 -37.78 -5.88
CA THR A 4 -26.26 -37.91 -4.74
C THR A 4 -24.88 -38.29 -5.28
N GLU A 5 -23.98 -37.33 -5.33
CA GLU A 5 -22.57 -37.58 -5.58
C GLU A 5 -21.99 -38.59 -4.58
N SER A 6 -20.96 -39.32 -5.00
CA SER A 6 -20.18 -40.16 -4.09
C SER A 6 -19.60 -39.29 -2.96
N PRO A 7 -19.56 -39.76 -1.69
CA PRO A 7 -19.04 -38.99 -0.56
C PRO A 7 -17.66 -38.36 -0.83
N ALA A 8 -16.81 -39.07 -1.57
CA ALA A 8 -15.47 -38.60 -1.95
C ALA A 8 -15.44 -37.43 -2.96
N ALA A 9 -16.54 -37.16 -3.67
CA ALA A 9 -16.66 -36.01 -4.57
C ALA A 9 -17.11 -34.76 -3.81
N GLU A 10 -18.05 -34.91 -2.86
CA GLU A 10 -18.47 -33.83 -1.97
C GLU A 10 -17.30 -33.36 -1.08
N ASP A 11 -16.48 -34.27 -0.54
CA ASP A 11 -15.28 -33.90 0.23
C ASP A 11 -14.30 -33.04 -0.57
N ARG A 12 -14.13 -33.35 -1.88
CA ARG A 12 -13.26 -32.57 -2.78
C ARG A 12 -13.84 -31.21 -3.12
N LEU A 13 -15.16 -31.12 -3.29
CA LEU A 13 -15.87 -29.85 -3.48
C LEU A 13 -15.82 -28.97 -2.22
N ALA A 14 -15.98 -29.56 -1.04
CA ALA A 14 -15.84 -28.87 0.23
C ALA A 14 -14.44 -28.27 0.40
N ALA A 15 -13.40 -29.04 0.05
CA ALA A 15 -12.02 -28.55 0.03
C ALA A 15 -11.84 -27.37 -0.94
N LEU A 16 -12.43 -27.43 -2.14
CA LEU A 16 -12.40 -26.33 -3.10
C LEU A 16 -13.12 -25.07 -2.60
N ARG A 17 -14.28 -25.21 -1.96
CA ARG A 17 -15.02 -24.07 -1.38
C ARG A 17 -14.22 -23.40 -0.26
N ALA A 18 -13.52 -24.19 0.55
CA ALA A 18 -12.64 -23.66 1.59
C ALA A 18 -11.41 -22.95 0.99
N GLU A 19 -10.88 -23.46 -0.12
CA GLU A 19 -9.73 -22.88 -0.83
C GLU A 19 -10.09 -21.57 -1.56
N PHE A 20 -11.31 -21.47 -2.09
CA PHE A 20 -11.80 -20.34 -2.88
C PHE A 20 -13.10 -19.75 -2.31
N PRO A 21 -13.07 -19.08 -1.13
CA PRO A 21 -14.26 -18.66 -0.39
C PRO A 21 -15.10 -17.58 -1.10
N GLY A 22 -14.58 -16.92 -2.14
CA GLY A 22 -15.29 -15.94 -2.95
C GLY A 22 -16.10 -16.54 -4.11
N TRP A 23 -16.19 -17.86 -4.20
CA TRP A 23 -16.84 -18.57 -5.29
C TRP A 23 -17.95 -19.48 -4.77
N THR A 24 -19.09 -19.44 -5.45
CA THR A 24 -20.15 -20.45 -5.30
C THR A 24 -19.80 -21.64 -6.17
N ILE A 25 -19.42 -22.76 -5.55
CA ILE A 25 -18.96 -23.97 -6.24
C ILE A 25 -20.01 -25.08 -6.07
N GLU A 26 -20.49 -25.61 -7.19
CA GLU A 26 -21.60 -26.56 -7.24
C GLU A 26 -21.30 -27.68 -8.24
N TYR A 27 -21.91 -28.83 -7.97
CA TYR A 27 -22.04 -29.91 -8.95
C TYR A 27 -23.34 -29.72 -9.72
N GLY A 28 -23.26 -29.67 -11.04
CA GLY A 28 -24.40 -29.42 -11.92
C GLY A 28 -24.73 -30.61 -12.82
N ASP A 29 -25.93 -30.57 -13.40
CA ASP A 29 -26.46 -31.63 -14.26
C ASP A 29 -25.92 -31.60 -15.70
N LEU A 30 -24.95 -30.73 -16.02
CA LEU A 30 -24.37 -30.62 -17.35
C LEU A 30 -23.36 -31.75 -17.60
N PRO A 31 -23.62 -32.70 -18.52
CA PRO A 31 -22.83 -33.93 -18.64
C PRO A 31 -21.36 -33.69 -19.00
N SER A 32 -21.06 -32.62 -19.73
CA SER A 32 -19.71 -32.29 -20.18
C SER A 32 -18.94 -31.40 -19.20
N LEU A 33 -19.61 -30.72 -18.27
CA LEU A 33 -19.04 -29.77 -17.31
C LEU A 33 -19.77 -29.87 -15.96
N PRO A 34 -19.69 -31.03 -15.28
CA PRO A 34 -20.45 -31.25 -14.06
C PRO A 34 -19.93 -30.42 -12.89
N TYR A 35 -18.69 -29.95 -12.91
CA TYR A 35 -18.15 -29.06 -11.86
C TYR A 35 -18.25 -27.60 -12.30
N ARG A 36 -18.94 -26.77 -11.52
CA ARG A 36 -19.19 -25.37 -11.84
C ARG A 36 -18.81 -24.45 -10.69
N ALA A 37 -18.22 -23.30 -11.01
CA ALA A 37 -17.99 -22.21 -10.07
C ALA A 37 -18.57 -20.91 -10.62
N VAL A 38 -19.23 -20.14 -9.76
CA VAL A 38 -19.81 -18.84 -10.09
C VAL A 38 -19.33 -17.81 -9.09
N ARG A 39 -18.95 -16.63 -9.59
CA ARG A 39 -18.68 -15.46 -8.77
C ARG A 39 -19.40 -14.26 -9.35
N GLU A 40 -20.17 -13.58 -8.52
CA GLU A 40 -20.83 -12.32 -8.89
C GLU A 40 -19.76 -11.27 -9.22
N GLY A 41 -19.86 -10.69 -10.42
CA GLY A 41 -18.97 -9.62 -10.87
C GLY A 41 -19.55 -8.26 -10.51
N GLY A 42 -18.72 -7.31 -10.06
CA GLY A 42 -19.12 -5.96 -9.64
C GLY A 42 -19.66 -5.03 -10.74
N GLY A 43 -20.22 -5.56 -11.83
CA GLY A 43 -20.71 -4.79 -12.98
C GLY A 43 -21.56 -5.58 -13.99
N ASP A 44 -22.52 -6.37 -13.52
CA ASP A 44 -23.59 -7.06 -14.30
C ASP A 44 -23.24 -8.33 -15.09
N LYS A 45 -22.05 -8.92 -14.93
CA LYS A 45 -21.78 -10.26 -15.47
C LYS A 45 -21.13 -11.16 -14.44
N ALA A 46 -21.91 -12.11 -13.94
CA ALA A 46 -21.39 -13.23 -13.16
C ALA A 46 -20.34 -13.99 -14.00
N LEU A 47 -19.18 -14.24 -13.40
CA LEU A 47 -18.16 -15.07 -14.01
C LEU A 47 -18.50 -16.53 -13.72
N VAL A 48 -18.61 -17.33 -14.78
CA VAL A 48 -18.96 -18.75 -14.69
C VAL A 48 -17.81 -19.58 -15.25
N LEU A 49 -17.28 -20.47 -14.42
CA LEU A 49 -16.28 -21.47 -14.80
C LEU A 49 -16.92 -22.86 -14.75
N GLY A 50 -16.57 -23.71 -15.71
CA GLY A 50 -17.05 -25.08 -15.78
C GLY A 50 -15.92 -26.04 -16.17
N ALA A 51 -15.89 -27.22 -15.57
CA ALA A 51 -14.90 -28.24 -15.88
C ALA A 51 -15.49 -29.66 -15.83
N GLY A 52 -14.89 -30.55 -16.64
CA GLY A 52 -15.17 -31.99 -16.64
C GLY A 52 -14.77 -32.69 -15.33
N THR A 53 -13.80 -32.12 -14.60
CA THR A 53 -13.21 -32.70 -13.39
C THR A 53 -13.01 -31.66 -12.29
N CYS A 54 -13.00 -32.10 -11.04
CA CYS A 54 -12.70 -31.26 -9.87
C CYS A 54 -11.33 -30.59 -9.96
N ASP A 55 -10.29 -31.32 -10.40
CA ASP A 55 -8.94 -30.76 -10.56
C ASP A 55 -8.86 -29.78 -11.73
N GLY A 56 -9.64 -30.02 -12.80
CA GLY A 56 -9.80 -29.06 -13.88
C GLY A 56 -10.42 -27.75 -13.39
N LEU A 57 -11.44 -27.82 -12.53
CA LEU A 57 -12.04 -26.64 -11.92
C LEU A 57 -11.05 -25.91 -11.00
N ARG A 58 -10.27 -26.64 -10.18
CA ARG A 58 -9.20 -26.05 -9.35
C ARG A 58 -8.21 -25.25 -10.20
N GLY A 59 -7.76 -25.84 -11.32
CA GLY A 59 -6.82 -25.18 -12.24
C GLY A 59 -7.40 -23.91 -12.88
N LEU A 60 -8.69 -23.90 -13.22
CA LEU A 60 -9.36 -22.70 -13.73
C LEU A 60 -9.50 -21.61 -12.67
N LEU A 61 -9.86 -22.00 -11.43
CA LEU A 61 -9.95 -21.07 -10.30
C LEU A 61 -8.60 -20.44 -9.97
N ALA A 62 -7.52 -21.22 -9.95
CA ALA A 62 -6.17 -20.72 -9.73
C ALA A 62 -5.72 -19.73 -10.81
N LYS A 63 -5.99 -20.02 -12.09
CA LYS A 63 -5.71 -19.09 -13.20
C LYS A 63 -6.52 -17.80 -13.10
N GLN A 64 -7.77 -17.89 -12.65
CA GLN A 64 -8.60 -16.71 -12.46
C GLN A 64 -8.10 -15.86 -11.28
N ASP A 65 -7.65 -16.49 -10.20
CA ASP A 65 -7.03 -15.79 -9.07
C ASP A 65 -5.73 -15.08 -9.48
N GLU A 66 -4.87 -15.74 -10.26
CA GLU A 66 -3.66 -15.13 -10.83
C GLU A 66 -4.00 -13.88 -11.66
N ALA A 67 -5.00 -13.97 -12.55
CA ALA A 67 -5.46 -12.83 -13.34
C ALA A 67 -6.09 -11.71 -12.49
N ASP A 68 -6.74 -12.04 -11.37
CA ASP A 68 -7.26 -11.04 -10.43
C ASP A 68 -6.12 -10.35 -9.67
N CYS A 69 -5.13 -11.11 -9.22
CA CYS A 69 -3.92 -10.62 -8.57
C CYS A 69 -3.14 -9.67 -9.48
N GLU A 70 -2.92 -10.04 -10.74
CA GLU A 70 -2.24 -9.17 -11.72
C GLU A 70 -2.98 -7.84 -11.92
N ARG A 71 -4.31 -7.88 -12.10
CA ARG A 71 -5.13 -6.67 -12.25
C ARG A 71 -5.11 -5.81 -11.00
N ALA A 72 -5.18 -6.42 -9.83
CA ALA A 72 -5.15 -5.72 -8.55
C ALA A 72 -3.79 -5.05 -8.32
N LEU A 73 -2.68 -5.74 -8.60
CA LEU A 73 -1.34 -5.17 -8.50
C LEU A 73 -1.12 -4.06 -9.52
N LEU A 74 -1.65 -4.17 -10.75
CA LEU A 74 -1.58 -3.08 -11.72
C LEU A 74 -2.31 -1.83 -11.21
N ALA A 75 -3.53 -2.00 -10.68
CA ALA A 75 -4.30 -0.90 -10.10
C ALA A 75 -3.59 -0.27 -8.88
N LEU A 76 -3.04 -1.10 -8.00
CA LEU A 76 -2.28 -0.65 -6.84
C LEU A 76 -0.99 0.08 -7.26
N GLY A 77 -0.26 -0.45 -8.24
CA GLY A 77 0.95 0.17 -8.77
C GLY A 77 0.67 1.58 -9.27
N LYS A 78 -0.38 1.76 -10.06
CA LYS A 78 -0.82 3.08 -10.52
C LYS A 78 -1.16 4.02 -9.35
N ALA A 79 -1.93 3.53 -8.38
CA ALA A 79 -2.30 4.33 -7.20
C ALA A 79 -1.07 4.75 -6.36
N LEU A 80 -0.03 3.91 -6.29
CA LEU A 80 1.23 4.22 -5.61
C LEU A 80 2.07 5.23 -6.39
N GLU A 81 2.14 5.12 -7.72
CA GLU A 81 2.84 6.07 -8.58
C GLU A 81 2.20 7.47 -8.52
N GLU A 82 0.87 7.55 -8.53
CA GLU A 82 0.12 8.80 -8.32
C GLU A 82 0.44 9.46 -6.96
N ARG A 83 0.90 8.66 -5.99
CA ARG A 83 1.33 9.09 -4.64
C ARG A 83 2.85 9.25 -4.53
N GLY A 84 3.58 9.29 -5.65
CA GLY A 84 5.01 9.57 -5.71
C GLY A 84 5.93 8.38 -5.44
N ALA A 85 5.40 7.16 -5.31
CA ALA A 85 6.23 5.97 -5.17
C ALA A 85 6.84 5.56 -6.52
N LYS A 86 8.09 5.09 -6.50
CA LYS A 86 8.69 4.42 -7.67
C LYS A 86 8.33 2.95 -7.63
N VAL A 87 7.54 2.49 -8.58
CA VAL A 87 7.05 1.12 -8.65
C VAL A 87 7.67 0.39 -9.84
N VAL A 88 8.04 -0.88 -9.64
CA VAL A 88 8.48 -1.79 -10.69
C VAL A 88 7.73 -3.10 -10.53
N GLN A 89 7.04 -3.55 -11.56
CA GLN A 89 6.39 -4.85 -11.54
C GLN A 89 7.41 -5.95 -11.88
N HIS A 90 7.49 -6.98 -11.03
CA HIS A 90 8.41 -8.11 -11.20
C HIS A 90 7.80 -9.40 -10.64
N GLY A 91 7.68 -10.43 -11.47
CA GLY A 91 7.32 -11.79 -11.04
C GLY A 91 6.03 -11.89 -10.21
N GLY A 92 4.94 -11.25 -10.64
CA GLY A 92 3.66 -11.27 -9.90
C GLY A 92 3.67 -10.45 -8.61
N SER A 93 4.61 -9.53 -8.45
CA SER A 93 4.70 -8.60 -7.32
C SER A 93 5.05 -7.19 -7.78
N LEU A 94 4.76 -6.21 -6.93
CA LEU A 94 5.25 -4.85 -7.06
C LEU A 94 6.48 -4.68 -6.18
N ILE A 95 7.55 -4.14 -6.75
CA ILE A 95 8.73 -3.69 -6.01
C ILE A 95 8.68 -2.17 -5.94
N THR A 96 8.71 -1.66 -4.72
CA THR A 96 8.78 -0.23 -4.43
C THR A 96 9.98 0.05 -3.52
N ARG A 97 10.33 1.31 -3.32
CA ARG A 97 11.42 1.70 -2.42
C ARG A 97 10.91 2.63 -1.33
N THR A 98 11.39 2.42 -0.12
CA THR A 98 11.29 3.40 0.95
C THR A 98 12.05 4.67 0.55
N ARG A 99 11.80 5.76 1.27
CA ARG A 99 12.60 6.99 1.13
C ARG A 99 14.11 6.78 1.31
N THR A 100 14.51 5.87 2.19
CA THR A 100 15.92 5.49 2.42
C THR A 100 16.51 4.60 1.32
N GLY A 101 15.73 4.28 0.29
CA GLY A 101 16.16 3.45 -0.85
C GLY A 101 16.04 1.95 -0.64
N THR A 102 15.53 1.51 0.52
CA THR A 102 15.31 0.08 0.81
C THR A 102 14.17 -0.46 -0.05
N ALA A 103 14.42 -1.53 -0.80
CA ALA A 103 13.38 -2.19 -1.59
C ALA A 103 12.36 -2.90 -0.69
N ARG A 104 11.09 -2.79 -1.04
CA ARG A 104 9.94 -3.46 -0.43
C ARG A 104 9.12 -4.12 -1.52
N SER A 105 8.62 -5.32 -1.26
CA SER A 105 7.72 -6.02 -2.17
C SER A 105 6.27 -6.00 -1.67
N VAL A 106 5.34 -5.97 -2.61
CA VAL A 106 3.91 -6.14 -2.38
C VAL A 106 3.41 -7.22 -3.32
N GLY A 107 2.90 -8.30 -2.72
CA GLY A 107 2.26 -9.39 -3.43
C GLY A 107 0.74 -9.28 -3.37
N ALA A 108 0.09 -10.17 -4.10
CA ALA A 108 -1.35 -10.35 -4.07
C ALA A 108 -1.66 -11.85 -4.07
N ASP A 109 -2.64 -12.26 -3.27
CA ASP A 109 -3.12 -13.63 -3.20
C ASP A 109 -4.59 -13.61 -2.75
N ARG A 110 -5.45 -14.40 -3.40
CA ARG A 110 -6.82 -14.71 -2.93
C ARG A 110 -7.61 -13.47 -2.52
N GLY A 111 -7.63 -12.45 -3.38
CA GLY A 111 -8.40 -11.23 -3.16
C GLY A 111 -7.77 -10.21 -2.19
N ARG A 112 -6.53 -10.41 -1.75
CA ARG A 112 -5.85 -9.56 -0.76
C ARG A 112 -4.44 -9.18 -1.20
N PHE A 113 -4.03 -7.98 -0.80
CA PHE A 113 -2.64 -7.54 -0.90
C PHE A 113 -1.85 -7.97 0.32
N ILE A 114 -0.60 -8.36 0.11
CA ILE A 114 0.31 -8.89 1.13
C ILE A 114 1.62 -8.11 1.07
N TRP A 115 2.12 -7.72 2.23
CA TRP A 115 3.40 -7.03 2.38
C TRP A 115 4.58 -8.02 2.37
N ASP A 116 5.80 -7.54 2.13
CA ASP A 116 7.03 -8.37 2.10
C ASP A 116 7.24 -9.23 3.36
N SER A 117 6.72 -8.76 4.51
CA SER A 117 6.75 -9.45 5.80
C SER A 117 5.69 -10.54 5.96
N GLY A 118 4.85 -10.79 4.95
CA GLY A 118 3.70 -11.70 5.00
C GLY A 118 2.43 -11.10 5.63
N ASN A 119 2.47 -9.82 6.02
CA ASN A 119 1.32 -9.16 6.65
C ASN A 119 0.27 -8.76 5.61
N GLY A 120 -1.00 -9.03 5.90
CA GLY A 120 -2.12 -8.57 5.08
C GLY A 120 -2.26 -7.05 5.08
N LEU A 121 -2.33 -6.46 3.88
CA LEU A 121 -2.47 -5.02 3.71
C LEU A 121 -3.93 -4.60 3.57
N GLY A 122 -4.76 -5.40 2.90
CA GLY A 122 -6.18 -5.15 2.65
C GLY A 122 -6.73 -5.93 1.47
N SER A 123 -8.00 -5.72 1.13
CA SER A 123 -8.68 -6.36 0.00
C SER A 123 -8.41 -5.64 -1.32
N PHE A 124 -8.53 -6.35 -2.45
CA PHE A 124 -8.52 -5.76 -3.81
C PHE A 124 -9.61 -4.70 -4.03
N SER A 125 -10.69 -4.70 -3.26
CA SER A 125 -11.73 -3.67 -3.33
C SER A 125 -11.33 -2.33 -2.71
N ALA A 126 -10.29 -2.31 -1.86
CA ALA A 126 -9.85 -1.15 -1.10
C ALA A 126 -8.47 -0.65 -1.58
N VAL A 127 -8.24 -0.61 -2.89
CA VAL A 127 -6.93 -0.25 -3.48
C VAL A 127 -6.40 1.07 -2.96
N ASP A 128 -7.24 2.11 -2.89
CA ASP A 128 -6.82 3.44 -2.44
C ASP A 128 -6.40 3.47 -0.96
N GLU A 129 -7.13 2.76 -0.09
CA GLU A 129 -6.80 2.65 1.33
C GLU A 129 -5.48 1.87 1.52
N VAL A 130 -5.28 0.80 0.74
CA VAL A 130 -4.06 0.01 0.74
C VAL A 130 -2.88 0.83 0.22
N ALA A 131 -3.06 1.59 -0.85
CA ALA A 131 -2.05 2.50 -1.38
C ALA A 131 -1.63 3.53 -0.33
N LEU A 132 -2.59 4.16 0.36
CA LEU A 132 -2.34 5.10 1.44
C LEU A 132 -1.51 4.46 2.58
N LYS A 133 -1.91 3.26 3.01
CA LYS A 133 -1.19 2.50 4.04
C LYS A 133 0.25 2.22 3.62
N ILE A 134 0.48 1.82 2.37
CA ILE A 134 1.81 1.57 1.84
C ILE A 134 2.62 2.86 1.75
N THR A 135 2.07 3.96 1.24
CA THR A 135 2.77 5.26 1.15
C THR A 135 3.28 5.72 2.53
N ARG A 136 2.51 5.48 3.59
CA ARG A 136 2.96 5.69 4.98
C ARG A 136 4.12 4.79 5.38
N LEU A 137 4.01 3.49 5.10
CA LEU A 137 5.09 2.52 5.39
C LEU A 137 6.37 2.83 4.62
N LEU A 138 6.26 3.42 3.43
CA LEU A 138 7.41 3.86 2.63
C LEU A 138 8.01 5.19 3.10
N GLY A 139 7.33 5.90 4.00
CA GLY A 139 7.74 7.23 4.46
C GLY A 139 7.66 8.29 3.36
N LEU A 140 6.67 8.17 2.47
CA LEU A 140 6.43 9.11 1.36
C LEU A 140 5.36 10.15 1.69
N GLU A 141 4.53 9.93 2.72
CA GLU A 141 3.61 10.94 3.23
C GLU A 141 4.32 11.98 4.10
N LEU A 142 3.74 13.18 4.13
CA LEU A 142 4.16 14.20 5.07
C LEU A 142 3.78 13.78 6.50
N HIS A 143 4.78 13.64 7.36
CA HIS A 143 4.56 13.27 8.76
C HIS A 143 3.65 14.29 9.48
N PRO A 144 2.67 13.90 10.31
CA PRO A 144 1.72 14.83 10.94
C PRO A 144 2.39 15.93 11.78
N GLN A 145 3.47 15.59 12.45
CA GLN A 145 4.29 16.52 13.24
C GLN A 145 5.02 17.51 12.32
N LEU A 146 5.44 17.07 11.13
CA LEU A 146 6.06 17.92 10.12
C LEU A 146 5.03 18.87 9.48
N ALA A 147 3.79 18.40 9.25
CA ALA A 147 2.67 19.25 8.84
C ALA A 147 2.35 20.31 9.91
N THR A 148 2.40 19.93 11.19
CA THR A 148 2.19 20.84 12.32
C THR A 148 3.29 21.90 12.40
N LEU A 149 4.55 21.51 12.23
CA LEU A 149 5.69 22.41 12.19
C LEU A 149 5.58 23.39 11.02
N ALA A 150 5.26 22.91 9.81
CA ALA A 150 5.02 23.74 8.62
C ALA A 150 4.00 24.85 8.87
N ARG A 151 2.84 24.49 9.45
CA ARG A 151 1.79 25.44 9.79
C ARG A 151 2.30 26.50 10.79
N ARG A 152 3.06 26.10 11.80
CA ARG A 152 3.60 27.04 12.81
C ARG A 152 4.64 27.99 12.22
N MET A 153 5.53 27.50 11.37
CA MET A 153 6.49 28.37 10.66
C MET A 153 5.78 29.37 9.74
N GLY A 154 4.72 28.94 9.03
CA GLY A 154 3.90 29.83 8.21
C GLY A 154 3.22 30.94 9.02
N VAL A 155 2.66 30.62 10.20
CA VAL A 155 2.07 31.62 11.11
C VAL A 155 3.09 32.66 11.58
N ARG A 156 4.38 32.31 11.64
CA ARG A 156 5.48 33.24 12.00
C ARG A 156 6.01 34.08 10.84
N GLY A 157 5.41 33.96 9.66
CA GLY A 157 5.79 34.73 8.48
C GLY A 157 6.94 34.13 7.68
N TYR A 158 7.31 32.86 7.92
CA TYR A 158 8.24 32.16 7.03
C TYR A 158 7.49 31.62 5.81
N LYS A 159 8.16 31.64 4.65
CA LYS A 159 7.65 30.95 3.46
C LYS A 159 7.86 29.45 3.64
N VAL A 160 6.80 28.66 3.51
CA VAL A 160 6.86 27.20 3.65
C VAL A 160 6.32 26.53 2.41
N ASP A 161 7.17 25.79 1.72
CA ASP A 161 6.81 24.94 0.60
C ASP A 161 6.70 23.50 1.10
N ILE A 162 5.50 22.93 1.05
CA ILE A 162 5.24 21.55 1.50
C ILE A 162 5.47 20.61 0.31
N GLY A 163 6.43 19.70 0.44
CA GLY A 163 6.75 18.69 -0.57
C GLY A 163 6.94 17.34 0.09
N ALA A 164 5.84 16.59 0.27
CA ALA A 164 5.89 15.30 0.95
C ALA A 164 7.02 14.42 0.39
N PRO A 165 7.85 13.81 1.26
CA PRO A 165 7.73 13.70 2.72
C PRO A 165 8.46 14.79 3.52
N GLU A 166 8.93 15.85 2.88
CA GLU A 166 9.67 16.96 3.49
C GLU A 166 8.90 18.29 3.46
N ILE A 167 9.40 19.28 4.19
CA ILE A 167 8.99 20.68 4.03
C ILE A 167 10.24 21.51 3.77
N THR A 168 10.09 22.55 2.98
CA THR A 168 11.12 23.57 2.80
C THR A 168 10.65 24.84 3.47
N VAL A 169 11.43 25.32 4.43
CA VAL A 169 11.15 26.59 5.14
C VAL A 169 12.19 27.61 4.72
N ALA A 170 11.76 28.79 4.28
CA ALA A 170 12.64 29.88 3.87
C ALA A 170 12.32 31.17 4.64
N ALA A 171 13.38 31.92 4.96
CA ALA A 171 13.24 33.27 5.48
C ALA A 171 12.71 34.20 4.40
N ASP A 172 11.74 35.04 4.75
CA ASP A 172 11.24 36.08 3.87
C ASP A 172 12.08 37.34 4.07
N GLY A 173 12.87 37.72 3.07
CA GLY A 173 13.77 38.86 3.15
C GLY A 173 14.47 39.06 1.81
N GLY A 174 14.45 40.29 1.28
CA GLY A 174 14.73 40.65 -0.13
C GLY A 174 16.12 40.37 -0.71
N GLY A 175 16.87 39.40 -0.17
CA GLY A 175 18.05 38.77 -0.80
C GLY A 175 17.76 37.32 -1.22
N THR A 176 18.80 36.54 -1.53
CA THR A 176 18.64 35.11 -1.84
C THR A 176 18.07 34.38 -0.61
N PRO A 177 16.85 33.81 -0.68
CA PRO A 177 16.22 33.22 0.50
C PRO A 177 17.03 32.02 0.97
N ARG A 178 17.50 32.04 2.23
CA ARG A 178 18.06 30.84 2.86
C ARG A 178 16.90 29.90 3.13
N ALA A 179 16.96 28.71 2.56
CA ALA A 179 15.96 27.67 2.69
C ALA A 179 16.52 26.45 3.43
N VAL A 180 15.76 25.93 4.38
CA VAL A 180 16.07 24.69 5.10
C VAL A 180 15.00 23.67 4.76
N ARG A 181 15.43 22.57 4.14
CA ARG A 181 14.60 21.37 3.98
C ARG A 181 14.63 20.55 5.27
N VAL A 182 13.46 20.11 5.69
CA VAL A 182 13.23 19.42 6.96
C VAL A 182 12.43 18.14 6.71
N THR A 183 12.93 17.02 7.24
CA THR A 183 12.24 15.73 7.28
C THR A 183 11.89 15.35 8.71
N CYS A 184 11.05 14.33 8.88
CA CYS A 184 10.72 13.77 10.19
C CYS A 184 10.92 12.25 10.14
N GLU A 185 11.82 11.73 10.96
CA GLU A 185 12.32 10.34 10.86
C GLU A 185 12.77 9.81 12.21
N ALA A 186 12.61 8.50 12.41
CA ALA A 186 13.13 7.78 13.56
C ALA A 186 14.65 7.97 13.71
N ARG A 187 15.10 8.25 14.94
CA ARG A 187 16.52 8.35 15.29
C ARG A 187 17.02 7.02 15.86
N PRO A 188 17.96 6.33 15.19
CA PRO A 188 18.42 4.99 15.62
C PRO A 188 19.01 4.95 17.03
N THR A 189 19.58 6.05 17.51
CA THR A 189 20.21 6.14 18.83
C THR A 189 19.23 6.47 19.96
N ASP A 190 17.94 6.64 19.66
CA ASP A 190 16.94 7.15 20.62
C ASP A 190 15.66 6.30 20.61
N ASN A 191 15.80 4.97 20.72
CA ASN A 191 14.69 4.01 20.73
C ASN A 191 13.68 4.21 19.58
N ASP A 192 14.19 4.53 18.38
CA ASP A 192 13.39 4.80 17.18
C ASP A 192 12.32 5.89 17.35
N ARG A 193 12.51 6.82 18.30
CA ARG A 193 11.68 8.02 18.40
C ARG A 193 11.85 8.87 17.16
N ASP A 194 10.76 9.47 16.69
CA ASP A 194 10.80 10.39 15.56
C ASP A 194 11.45 11.71 15.95
N TRP A 195 12.32 12.20 15.08
CA TRP A 195 13.03 13.48 15.20
C TRP A 195 12.84 14.30 13.94
N PHE A 196 12.90 15.63 14.07
CA PHE A 196 13.07 16.52 12.93
C PHE A 196 14.54 16.56 12.51
N TRP A 197 14.79 16.48 11.21
CA TRP A 197 16.12 16.49 10.64
C TRP A 197 16.22 17.58 9.59
N THR A 198 17.38 18.24 9.52
CA THR A 198 17.71 19.06 8.35
C THR A 198 18.21 18.18 7.21
N HIS A 199 18.11 18.66 5.97
CA HIS A 199 18.75 18.02 4.81
C HIS A 199 20.27 17.90 4.88
N TRP A 200 20.93 18.49 5.88
CA TRP A 200 22.36 18.30 6.15
C TRP A 200 22.64 17.06 7.02
N GLY A 201 21.59 16.39 7.51
CA GLY A 201 21.71 15.24 8.40
C GLY A 201 21.79 15.61 9.88
N ASP A 202 21.65 16.90 10.23
CA ASP A 202 21.65 17.35 11.62
C ASP A 202 20.26 17.21 12.25
N PRO A 203 20.15 16.55 13.42
CA PRO A 203 18.90 16.49 14.17
C PRO A 203 18.58 17.86 14.77
N ILE A 204 17.31 18.25 14.73
CA ILE A 204 16.83 19.53 15.23
C ILE A 204 16.25 19.36 16.64
N ALA A 205 15.20 18.55 16.76
CA ALA A 205 14.49 18.25 18.00
C ALA A 205 13.67 16.96 17.84
N GLU A 206 13.24 16.35 18.94
CA GLU A 206 12.26 15.26 18.92
C GLU A 206 10.97 15.74 18.25
N ALA A 207 10.31 14.88 17.46
CA ALA A 207 9.12 15.24 16.69
C ALA A 207 7.94 15.71 17.56
N THR A 208 7.93 15.34 18.84
CA THR A 208 6.96 15.80 19.84
C THR A 208 7.24 17.22 20.33
N ASP A 209 8.49 17.69 20.27
CA ASP A 209 8.90 19.05 20.64
C ASP A 209 8.86 20.02 19.45
N ILE A 210 7.63 20.31 19.01
CA ILE A 210 7.40 21.24 17.90
C ILE A 210 7.96 22.65 18.18
N THR A 211 7.86 23.11 19.43
CA THR A 211 8.31 24.46 19.79
C THR A 211 9.84 24.55 19.76
N GLY A 212 10.55 23.54 20.28
CA GLY A 212 12.01 23.46 20.16
C GLY A 212 12.46 23.40 18.71
N ALA A 213 11.79 22.59 17.88
CA ALA A 213 12.06 22.50 16.44
C ALA A 213 11.92 23.86 15.72
N GLU A 214 10.87 24.60 16.06
CA GLU A 214 10.58 25.93 15.52
C GLU A 214 11.68 26.95 15.87
N VAL A 215 12.10 26.99 17.13
CA VAL A 215 13.15 27.90 17.61
C VAL A 215 14.49 27.57 16.94
N ALA A 216 14.83 26.29 16.85
CA ALA A 216 16.06 25.85 16.22
C ALA A 216 16.08 26.18 14.71
N LEU A 217 14.97 25.96 13.99
CA LEU A 217 14.84 26.34 12.58
C LEU A 217 14.94 27.84 12.36
N ALA A 218 14.29 28.64 13.20
CA ALA A 218 14.42 30.10 13.14
C ALA A 218 15.89 30.53 13.32
N GLY A 219 16.63 29.90 14.24
CA GLY A 219 18.06 30.13 14.41
C GLY A 219 18.90 29.74 13.20
N LEU A 220 18.60 28.63 12.54
CA LEU A 220 19.28 28.19 11.32
C LEU A 220 19.05 29.16 10.14
N LEU A 221 17.84 29.70 10.05
CA LEU A 221 17.45 30.65 9.01
C LEU A 221 17.98 32.07 9.24
N ALA A 222 18.22 32.45 10.49
CA ALA A 222 18.74 33.77 10.87
C ALA A 222 20.28 33.89 10.80
N ARG A 223 21.01 32.77 10.68
CA ARG A 223 22.47 32.79 10.55
C ARG A 223 22.88 33.45 9.22
N PRO A 224 23.88 34.35 9.23
CA PRO A 224 24.42 34.96 8.01
C PRO A 224 25.07 33.94 7.09
#